data_AF-A0A9P5X1M1-F1
#
_entry.id   AF-A0A9P5X1M1-F1
#
_cell.length_a   1.000
_cell.length_b   1.000
_cell.length_c   1.000
_cell.angle_alpha   90.00
_cell.angle_beta   90.00
_cell.angle_gamma   90.00
#
_symmetry.space_group_name_H-M   'P 1'
#
loop_
_entity.id
_entity.type
_entity.pdbx_description
1 polymer ?
#
loop_
_entity_poly.entity_id
_entity_poly.type
_entity_poly.pdbx_seq_one_letter_code
_entity_poly.pdbx_strand_id
1 'polypeptide(L)'
;MSTQQPGSKSLYDLFPHLEAATLIKIACHEFKPADLYKLDARYHDKTELECLQDSASRTGSWKDYPTINSLVIPLQMYFCILTWFAANEGDVELTATIATGGLEYIGHILLLSQRYEWHAVVQYHSHFHLAQQCEMAQGNFLNWHCSDPDLMSEYLMNNVKQRPAKKTTGPTRANQTCFLFNKGECMANPCPNGRAHKC
;
A
#
# COMPACT_ATOMS: atom_id res chain seq x y z
N MET A 1 35.44 22.32 -27.77
CA MET A 1 35.13 21.81 -26.43
C MET A 1 34.22 20.61 -26.61
N SER A 2 34.76 19.39 -26.55
CA SER A 2 33.98 18.17 -26.69
C SER A 2 33.22 17.94 -25.40
N THR A 3 31.89 18.03 -25.44
CA THR A 3 31.01 17.57 -24.37
C THR A 3 31.12 16.06 -24.30
N GLN A 4 31.88 15.55 -23.33
CA GLN A 4 31.83 14.15 -22.93
C GLN A 4 30.41 13.84 -22.49
N GLN A 5 29.71 13.06 -23.29
CA GLN A 5 28.45 12.43 -22.91
C GLN A 5 28.79 11.52 -21.71
N PRO A 6 28.16 11.69 -20.53
CA PRO A 6 28.40 10.80 -19.41
C PRO A 6 28.05 9.38 -19.88
N GLY A 7 28.99 8.44 -19.71
CA GLY A 7 28.81 7.07 -20.19
C GLY A 7 27.46 6.54 -19.74
N SER A 8 26.64 6.10 -20.70
CA SER A 8 25.32 5.54 -20.45
C SER A 8 25.49 4.35 -19.51
N LYS A 9 25.15 4.54 -18.22
CA LYS A 9 25.08 3.44 -17.28
C LYS A 9 24.06 2.45 -17.84
N SER A 10 24.48 1.20 -17.94
CA SER A 10 23.58 0.13 -18.36
C SER A 10 22.49 -0.02 -17.29
N LEU A 11 21.28 -0.41 -17.69
CA LEU A 11 20.18 -0.64 -16.75
C LEU A 11 20.55 -1.70 -15.68
N TYR A 12 21.42 -2.64 -16.07
CA TYR A 12 22.06 -3.61 -15.17
C TYR A 12 22.94 -2.97 -14.09
N ASP A 13 23.62 -1.86 -14.40
CA ASP A 13 24.44 -1.13 -13.43
C ASP A 13 23.57 -0.39 -12.41
N LEU A 14 22.34 -0.05 -12.78
CA LEU A 14 21.38 0.64 -11.92
C LEU A 14 20.59 -0.33 -11.03
N PHE A 15 20.34 -1.55 -11.51
CA PHE A 15 19.58 -2.58 -10.80
C PHE A 15 20.35 -3.91 -10.70
N PRO A 16 21.56 -3.92 -10.10
CA PRO A 16 22.44 -5.10 -10.14
C PRO A 16 21.93 -6.30 -9.33
N HIS A 17 20.93 -6.09 -8.48
CA HIS A 17 20.31 -7.13 -7.66
C HIS A 17 19.13 -7.83 -8.37
N LEU A 18 18.70 -7.33 -9.54
CA LEU A 18 17.58 -7.88 -10.29
C LEU A 18 18.08 -8.69 -11.48
N GLU A 19 17.43 -9.82 -11.73
CA GLU A 19 17.69 -10.63 -12.92
C GLU A 19 17.31 -9.88 -14.20
N ALA A 20 18.10 -10.08 -15.27
CA ALA A 20 17.82 -9.55 -16.61
C ALA A 20 16.39 -9.84 -17.09
N ALA A 21 15.93 -11.08 -16.87
CA ALA A 21 14.61 -11.51 -17.27
C ALA A 21 13.49 -10.72 -16.57
N THR A 22 13.70 -10.30 -15.32
CA THR A 22 12.75 -9.47 -14.57
C THR A 22 12.64 -8.08 -15.18
N LEU A 23 13.79 -7.47 -15.50
CA LEU A 23 13.85 -6.14 -16.12
C LEU A 23 13.15 -6.14 -17.49
N ILE A 24 13.39 -7.18 -18.30
CA ILE A 24 12.73 -7.35 -19.61
C ILE A 24 11.21 -7.51 -19.44
N LYS A 25 10.75 -8.32 -18.48
CA LYS A 25 9.31 -8.49 -18.22
C LYS A 25 8.64 -7.17 -17.84
N ILE A 26 9.33 -6.30 -17.09
CA ILE A 26 8.79 -4.98 -16.74
C ILE A 26 8.72 -4.09 -17.98
N ALA A 27 9.80 -4.03 -18.78
CA ALA A 27 9.82 -3.27 -20.03
C ALA A 27 8.72 -3.69 -21.01
N CYS A 28 8.45 -4.99 -21.11
CA CYS A 28 7.42 -5.54 -21.99
C CYS A 28 6.02 -5.54 -21.35
N HIS A 29 5.84 -4.98 -20.16
CA HIS A 29 4.55 -4.94 -19.43
C HIS A 29 3.96 -6.32 -19.12
N GLU A 30 4.81 -7.34 -18.94
CA GLU A 30 4.43 -8.73 -18.64
C GLU A 30 4.67 -9.12 -17.16
N PHE A 31 5.14 -8.18 -16.33
CA PHE A 31 5.55 -8.46 -14.96
C PHE A 31 4.39 -8.47 -13.96
N LYS A 32 3.94 -9.65 -13.56
CA LYS A 32 2.68 -9.80 -12.81
C LYS A 32 2.70 -9.09 -11.44
N PRO A 33 1.56 -8.56 -10.96
CA PRO A 33 1.46 -7.98 -9.62
C PRO A 33 1.76 -8.99 -8.51
N ALA A 34 1.48 -10.27 -8.74
CA ALA A 34 1.83 -11.35 -7.82
C ALA A 34 3.35 -11.48 -7.61
N ASP A 35 4.17 -11.08 -8.58
CA ASP A 35 5.62 -11.17 -8.54
C ASP A 35 6.29 -9.89 -8.02
N LEU A 36 5.52 -8.82 -7.75
CA LEU A 36 6.04 -7.50 -7.38
C LEU A 36 6.97 -7.55 -6.16
N TYR A 37 6.65 -8.35 -5.15
CA TYR A 37 7.49 -8.52 -3.95
C TYR A 37 8.95 -8.92 -4.27
N LYS A 38 9.22 -9.52 -5.43
CA LYS A 38 10.57 -9.89 -5.87
C LYS A 38 11.45 -8.69 -6.20
N LEU A 39 10.86 -7.49 -6.35
CA LEU A 39 11.62 -6.24 -6.58
C LEU A 39 12.14 -5.62 -5.28
N ASP A 40 11.76 -6.16 -4.13
CA ASP A 40 12.27 -5.71 -2.84
C ASP A 40 13.61 -6.38 -2.54
N ALA A 41 14.67 -5.59 -2.31
CA ALA A 41 15.98 -6.12 -1.93
C ALA A 41 15.92 -7.04 -0.70
N ARG A 42 15.00 -6.78 0.24
CA ARG A 42 14.80 -7.61 1.44
C ARG A 42 14.28 -9.02 1.13
N TYR A 43 13.67 -9.21 -0.05
CA TYR A 43 13.27 -10.53 -0.50
C TYR A 43 14.51 -11.38 -0.84
N HIS A 44 15.48 -10.80 -1.53
CA HIS A 44 16.71 -11.48 -1.92
C HIS A 44 17.52 -11.96 -0.71
N ASP A 45 17.65 -11.12 0.32
CA ASP A 45 18.29 -11.49 1.61
C ASP A 45 17.59 -12.66 2.31
N LYS A 46 16.27 -12.77 2.16
CA LYS A 46 15.47 -13.84 2.79
C LYS A 46 15.52 -15.13 2.02
N THR A 47 15.61 -15.12 0.68
CA THR A 47 15.72 -16.34 -0.12
C THR A 47 16.98 -17.15 0.19
N GLU A 48 18.08 -16.51 0.59
CA GLU A 48 19.25 -17.24 1.09
C GLU A 48 18.96 -18.00 2.39
N LEU A 49 18.07 -17.47 3.25
CA LEU A 49 17.69 -18.07 4.52
C LEU A 49 16.52 -19.08 4.40
N GLU A 50 15.56 -18.80 3.50
CA GLU A 50 14.33 -19.56 3.27
C GLU A 50 14.49 -20.73 2.28
N CYS A 51 15.63 -20.85 1.57
CA CYS A 51 15.97 -22.02 0.75
C CYS A 51 15.97 -23.36 1.53
N LEU A 52 15.85 -23.33 2.87
CA LEU A 52 15.68 -24.51 3.71
C LEU A 52 14.22 -24.91 3.99
N GLN A 53 13.22 -24.07 3.70
CA GLN A 53 11.82 -24.33 4.06
C GLN A 53 10.81 -23.83 3.00
N ASP A 54 10.43 -24.76 2.13
CA ASP A 54 9.09 -24.90 1.52
C ASP A 54 8.60 -23.76 0.60
N SER A 55 9.03 -23.79 -0.67
CA SER A 55 8.69 -22.82 -1.73
C SER A 55 7.44 -23.15 -2.56
N ALA A 56 6.59 -24.08 -2.12
CA ALA A 56 5.60 -24.69 -3.01
C ALA A 56 4.19 -24.06 -3.05
N SER A 57 3.87 -22.99 -2.31
CA SER A 57 2.45 -22.55 -2.26
C SER A 57 2.17 -21.05 -2.05
N ARG A 58 3.03 -20.14 -2.55
CA ARG A 58 2.67 -18.71 -2.62
C ARG A 58 1.88 -18.44 -3.90
N THR A 59 0.58 -18.75 -3.84
CA THR A 59 -0.38 -18.26 -4.84
C THR A 59 -0.53 -16.76 -4.61
N GLY A 60 -0.14 -15.91 -5.57
CA GLY A 60 -0.18 -14.44 -5.48
C GLY A 60 -1.40 -13.91 -4.73
N SER A 61 -1.26 -13.74 -3.43
CA SER A 61 -2.34 -13.48 -2.49
C SER A 61 -1.97 -12.27 -1.65
N TRP A 62 -2.95 -11.67 -0.99
CA TRP A 62 -2.70 -10.61 -0.01
C TRP A 62 -1.71 -11.03 1.09
N LYS A 63 -1.48 -12.34 1.28
CA LYS A 63 -0.47 -12.91 2.16
C LYS A 63 0.97 -12.56 1.76
N ASP A 64 1.24 -12.36 0.47
CA ASP A 64 2.56 -11.94 -0.03
C ASP A 64 2.83 -10.45 0.26
N TYR A 65 1.78 -9.71 0.60
CA TYR A 65 1.81 -8.29 0.94
C TYR A 65 1.25 -8.08 2.35
N PRO A 66 1.93 -8.50 3.44
CA PRO A 66 1.39 -8.39 4.79
C PRO A 66 1.26 -6.94 5.31
N THR A 67 1.96 -5.99 4.70
CA THR A 67 2.02 -4.59 5.14
C THR A 67 1.94 -3.63 3.95
N ILE A 68 1.64 -2.36 4.23
CA ILE A 68 1.70 -1.31 3.22
C ILE A 68 3.09 -1.22 2.55
N ASN A 69 4.16 -1.38 3.34
CA ASN A 69 5.52 -1.29 2.85
C ASN A 69 5.94 -2.49 2.01
N SER A 70 5.37 -3.68 2.24
CA SER A 70 5.62 -4.83 1.37
C SER A 70 5.03 -4.66 -0.03
N LEU A 71 4.09 -3.73 -0.22
CA LEU A 71 3.56 -3.39 -1.54
C LEU A 71 4.22 -2.13 -2.12
N VAL A 72 4.28 -1.05 -1.34
CA VAL A 72 4.70 0.27 -1.83
C VAL A 72 6.18 0.30 -2.24
N ILE A 73 7.08 -0.34 -1.49
CA ILE A 73 8.51 -0.36 -1.81
C ILE A 73 8.78 -1.04 -3.16
N PRO A 74 8.32 -2.29 -3.40
CA PRO A 74 8.55 -2.90 -4.70
C PRO A 74 7.75 -2.22 -5.83
N LEU A 75 6.61 -1.59 -5.53
CA LEU A 75 5.87 -0.78 -6.52
C LEU A 75 6.66 0.48 -6.93
N GLN A 76 7.34 1.14 -5.99
CA GLN A 76 8.25 2.24 -6.30
C GLN A 76 9.39 1.77 -7.21
N MET A 77 9.97 0.60 -6.91
CA MET A 77 11.02 0.02 -7.74
C MET A 77 10.52 -0.26 -9.17
N TYR A 78 9.32 -0.82 -9.30
CA TYR A 78 8.67 -1.06 -10.59
C TYR A 78 8.57 0.22 -11.44
N PHE A 79 8.06 1.31 -10.86
CA PHE A 79 7.98 2.59 -11.58
C PHE A 79 9.35 3.19 -11.89
N CYS A 80 10.32 3.10 -10.97
CA CYS A 80 11.68 3.53 -11.25
C CYS A 80 12.26 2.82 -12.48
N ILE A 81 12.06 1.50 -12.58
CA ILE A 81 12.53 0.70 -13.72
C ILE A 81 11.84 1.16 -15.02
N LEU A 82 10.52 1.31 -15.02
CA LEU A 82 9.77 1.80 -16.18
C LEU A 82 10.21 3.20 -16.63
N THR A 83 10.37 4.14 -15.69
CA THR A 83 10.85 5.49 -15.97
C THR A 83 12.24 5.46 -16.59
N TRP A 84 13.13 4.57 -16.13
CA TRP A 84 14.46 4.40 -16.71
C TRP A 84 14.42 3.82 -18.12
N PHE A 85 13.50 2.90 -18.43
CA PHE A 85 13.33 2.40 -19.79
C PHE A 85 12.92 3.53 -20.75
N ALA A 86 11.90 4.31 -20.40
CA ALA A 86 11.47 5.45 -21.20
C ALA A 86 12.59 6.50 -21.37
N ALA A 87 13.34 6.78 -20.30
CA ALA A 87 14.44 7.74 -20.35
C ALA A 87 15.59 7.29 -21.26
N ASN A 88 15.89 5.98 -21.30
CA ASN A 88 16.92 5.43 -22.19
C ASN A 88 16.52 5.48 -23.67
N GLU A 89 15.22 5.40 -23.97
CA GLU A 89 14.69 5.59 -25.32
C GLU A 89 14.68 7.07 -25.74
N GLY A 90 14.92 7.99 -24.80
CA GLY A 90 14.94 9.42 -25.04
C GLY A 90 13.54 10.06 -25.05
N ASP A 91 12.51 9.34 -24.64
CA ASP A 91 11.13 9.84 -24.58
C ASP A 91 10.89 10.58 -23.26
N VAL A 92 11.12 11.89 -23.28
CA VAL A 92 10.97 12.77 -22.12
C VAL A 92 9.52 12.87 -21.65
N GLU A 93 8.56 12.87 -22.57
CA GLU A 93 7.14 12.97 -22.26
C GLU A 93 6.67 11.70 -21.55
N LEU A 94 6.95 10.53 -22.13
CA LEU A 94 6.65 9.24 -21.53
C LEU A 94 7.33 9.08 -20.17
N THR A 95 8.60 9.48 -20.06
CA THR A 95 9.34 9.46 -18.79
C THR A 95 8.59 10.25 -17.71
N ALA A 96 8.13 11.46 -18.04
CA ALA A 96 7.37 12.30 -17.13
C ALA A 96 6.02 11.66 -16.77
N THR A 97 5.28 11.16 -17.76
CA THR A 97 3.98 10.49 -17.56
C THR A 97 4.07 9.30 -16.62
N ILE A 98 5.06 8.42 -16.82
CA ILE A 98 5.28 7.25 -15.95
C ILE A 98 5.65 7.70 -14.54
N ALA A 99 6.56 8.68 -14.41
CA ALA A 99 7.03 9.15 -13.11
C ALA A 99 5.90 9.80 -12.31
N THR A 100 5.10 10.69 -12.91
CA THR A 100 3.98 11.36 -12.24
C THR A 100 2.86 10.38 -11.95
N GLY A 101 2.46 9.57 -12.93
CA GLY A 101 1.40 8.57 -12.76
C GLY A 101 1.75 7.54 -11.67
N GLY A 102 3.01 7.11 -11.60
CA GLY A 102 3.48 6.22 -10.54
C GLY A 102 3.40 6.83 -9.14
N LEU A 103 3.81 8.10 -8.99
CA LEU A 103 3.70 8.83 -7.72
C LEU A 103 2.24 9.01 -7.28
N GLU A 104 1.36 9.40 -8.21
CA GLU A 104 -0.07 9.58 -7.96
C GLU A 104 -0.73 8.26 -7.57
N TYR A 105 -0.40 7.17 -8.27
CA TYR A 105 -0.94 5.85 -7.97
C TYR A 105 -0.48 5.34 -6.60
N ILE A 106 0.80 5.53 -6.24
CA ILE A 106 1.29 5.20 -4.90
C ILE A 106 0.52 6.01 -3.84
N GLY A 107 0.33 7.31 -4.07
CA GLY A 107 -0.49 8.17 -3.21
C GLY A 107 -1.92 7.65 -3.05
N HIS A 108 -2.54 7.20 -4.14
CA HIS A 108 -3.86 6.59 -4.13
C HIS A 108 -3.90 5.31 -3.27
N ILE A 109 -2.95 4.39 -3.44
CA ILE A 109 -2.85 3.17 -2.61
C ILE A 109 -2.69 3.53 -1.12
N LEU A 110 -1.89 4.55 -0.79
CA LEU A 110 -1.75 5.04 0.58
C LEU A 110 -3.09 5.55 1.13
N LEU A 111 -3.85 6.33 0.36
CA LEU A 111 -5.18 6.81 0.76
C LEU A 111 -6.18 5.67 0.95
N LEU A 112 -6.22 4.70 0.03
CA LEU A 112 -7.07 3.53 0.14
C LEU A 112 -6.75 2.72 1.39
N SER A 113 -5.46 2.54 1.71
CA SER A 113 -4.99 1.82 2.89
C SER A 113 -5.47 2.45 4.21
N GLN A 114 -5.78 3.76 4.23
CA GLN A 114 -6.31 4.42 5.41
C GLN A 114 -7.80 4.14 5.62
N ARG A 115 -8.53 3.88 4.54
CA ARG A 115 -10.00 3.78 4.53
C ARG A 115 -10.53 2.36 4.47
N TYR A 116 -9.84 1.47 3.79
CA TYR A 116 -10.30 0.12 3.48
C TYR A 116 -9.40 -0.96 4.09
N GLU A 117 -9.97 -2.13 4.35
CA GLU A 117 -9.23 -3.29 4.84
C GLU A 117 -8.09 -3.64 3.90
N TRP A 118 -6.94 -3.99 4.47
CA TRP A 118 -5.70 -4.10 3.69
C TRP A 118 -5.77 -5.17 2.58
N HIS A 119 -6.39 -6.32 2.88
CA HIS A 119 -6.57 -7.38 1.89
C HIS A 119 -7.37 -6.90 0.65
N ALA A 120 -8.36 -6.03 0.85
CA ALA A 120 -9.17 -5.47 -0.23
C ALA A 120 -8.37 -4.48 -1.09
N VAL A 121 -7.49 -3.68 -0.46
CA VAL A 121 -6.57 -2.79 -1.17
C VAL A 121 -5.59 -3.58 -2.04
N VAL A 122 -5.08 -4.71 -1.57
CA VAL A 122 -4.19 -5.57 -2.35
C VAL A 122 -4.92 -6.23 -3.53
N GLN A 123 -6.18 -6.63 -3.36
CA GLN A 123 -6.99 -7.14 -4.47
C GLN A 123 -7.23 -6.05 -5.52
N TYR A 124 -7.69 -4.87 -5.10
CA TYR A 124 -7.83 -3.70 -5.98
C TYR A 124 -6.53 -3.43 -6.75
N HIS A 125 -5.39 -3.38 -6.05
CA HIS A 125 -4.08 -3.17 -6.68
C HIS A 125 -3.79 -4.22 -7.76
N SER A 126 -4.00 -5.49 -7.44
CA SER A 126 -3.67 -6.59 -8.36
C SER A 126 -4.47 -6.50 -9.66
N HIS A 127 -5.77 -6.25 -9.57
CA HIS A 127 -6.62 -6.10 -10.75
C HIS A 127 -6.34 -4.82 -11.51
N PHE A 128 -6.18 -3.70 -10.80
CA PHE A 128 -5.85 -2.41 -11.42
C PHE A 128 -4.53 -2.49 -12.18
N HIS A 129 -3.49 -3.07 -11.59
CA HIS A 129 -2.18 -3.20 -12.22
C HIS A 129 -2.25 -4.06 -13.50
N LEU A 130 -2.97 -5.19 -13.48
CA LEU A 130 -3.18 -6.00 -14.69
C LEU A 130 -3.87 -5.22 -15.80
N ALA A 131 -4.90 -4.43 -15.47
CA ALA A 131 -5.55 -3.56 -16.44
C ALA A 131 -4.57 -2.52 -17.02
N GLN A 132 -3.77 -1.87 -16.18
CA GLN A 132 -2.75 -0.91 -16.63
C GLN A 132 -1.69 -1.57 -17.53
N GLN A 133 -1.32 -2.83 -17.29
CA GLN A 133 -0.40 -3.54 -18.17
C GLN A 133 -0.97 -3.76 -19.57
N CYS A 134 -2.25 -4.09 -19.68
CA CYS A 134 -2.93 -4.19 -20.97
C CYS A 134 -2.95 -2.84 -21.71
N GLU A 135 -3.20 -1.74 -21.00
CA GLU A 135 -3.17 -0.38 -21.56
C GLU A 135 -1.76 0.02 -22.02
N MET A 136 -0.73 -0.23 -21.20
CA MET A 136 0.66 0.07 -21.54
C MET A 136 1.15 -0.77 -22.73
N ALA A 137 0.72 -2.02 -22.86
CA ALA A 137 1.00 -2.86 -24.03
C ALA A 137 0.43 -2.27 -25.34
N GLN A 138 -0.57 -1.38 -25.24
CA GLN A 138 -1.13 -0.61 -26.35
C GLN A 138 -0.50 0.80 -26.49
N GLY A 139 0.50 1.11 -25.67
CA GLY A 139 1.17 2.42 -25.64
C GLY A 139 0.47 3.47 -24.79
N ASN A 140 -0.56 3.12 -24.01
CA ASN A 140 -1.28 4.05 -23.16
C ASN A 140 -0.75 4.02 -21.71
N PHE A 141 -0.06 5.08 -21.31
CA PHE A 141 0.52 5.23 -19.97
C PHE A 141 -0.22 6.23 -19.09
N LEU A 142 -1.26 6.87 -19.61
CA LEU A 142 -1.92 7.97 -18.93
C LEU A 142 -2.77 7.49 -17.74
N ASN A 143 -3.25 6.26 -17.73
CA ASN A 143 -4.32 5.84 -16.81
C ASN A 143 -3.88 5.51 -15.38
N TRP A 144 -2.59 5.58 -15.05
CA TRP A 144 -2.11 5.30 -13.69
C TRP A 144 -2.68 6.25 -12.62
N HIS A 145 -3.04 7.48 -12.98
CA HIS A 145 -3.62 8.47 -12.07
C HIS A 145 -5.14 8.32 -11.90
N CYS A 146 -5.81 7.58 -12.80
CA CYS A 146 -7.25 7.41 -12.81
C CYS A 146 -7.63 6.27 -11.86
N SER A 147 -8.38 6.55 -10.79
CA SER A 147 -8.99 5.48 -10.01
C SER A 147 -10.06 4.77 -10.83
N ASP A 148 -10.11 3.45 -10.77
CA ASP A 148 -11.12 2.66 -11.48
C ASP A 148 -12.38 2.50 -10.59
N PRO A 149 -13.50 3.16 -10.92
CA PRO A 149 -14.70 3.14 -10.07
C PRO A 149 -15.33 1.76 -9.98
N ASP A 150 -15.21 0.94 -11.01
CA ASP A 150 -15.78 -0.40 -11.06
C ASP A 150 -14.97 -1.32 -10.14
N LEU A 151 -13.64 -1.29 -10.23
CA LEU A 151 -12.77 -2.01 -9.29
C LEU A 151 -12.91 -1.49 -7.85
N MET A 152 -13.10 -0.18 -7.66
CA MET A 152 -13.36 0.36 -6.31
C MET A 152 -14.68 -0.17 -5.74
N SER A 153 -15.73 -0.24 -6.56
CA SER A 153 -17.03 -0.79 -6.18
C SER A 153 -16.92 -2.28 -5.81
N GLU A 154 -16.26 -3.06 -6.65
CA GLU A 154 -16.12 -4.50 -6.51
C GLU A 154 -15.30 -4.90 -5.28
N TYR A 155 -14.12 -4.29 -5.10
CA TYR A 155 -13.18 -4.73 -4.08
C TYR A 155 -13.26 -3.93 -2.77
N LEU A 156 -13.55 -2.62 -2.82
CA LEU A 156 -13.34 -1.73 -1.67
C LEU A 156 -14.61 -1.39 -0.91
N MET A 157 -15.74 -1.13 -1.57
CA MET A 157 -16.93 -0.53 -0.93
C MET A 157 -17.50 -1.35 0.23
N ASN A 158 -17.40 -2.67 0.15
CA ASN A 158 -17.86 -3.58 1.20
C ASN A 158 -16.81 -3.84 2.30
N ASN A 159 -15.61 -3.27 2.16
CA ASN A 159 -14.45 -3.52 3.00
C ASN A 159 -13.94 -2.25 3.69
N VAL A 160 -14.83 -1.33 4.07
CA VAL A 160 -14.45 -0.12 4.82
C VAL A 160 -13.97 -0.52 6.22
N LYS A 161 -12.82 0.02 6.66
CA LYS A 161 -12.31 -0.20 8.00
C LYS A 161 -13.34 0.21 9.03
N GLN A 162 -13.67 -0.71 9.94
CA GLN A 162 -14.48 -0.33 11.08
C GLN A 162 -13.66 0.58 11.98
N ARG A 163 -14.11 1.82 12.16
CA ARG A 163 -13.55 2.67 13.21
C ARG A 163 -13.77 1.95 14.54
N PRO A 164 -12.75 1.84 15.41
CA PRO A 164 -12.99 1.30 16.74
C PRO A 164 -14.08 2.16 17.37
N ALA A 165 -15.22 1.54 17.70
CA ALA A 165 -16.22 2.19 18.51
C ALA A 165 -15.48 2.71 19.75
N LYS A 166 -15.59 4.01 20.03
CA LYS A 166 -15.16 4.55 21.33
C LYS A 166 -15.95 3.77 22.37
N LYS A 167 -15.32 2.73 22.96
CA LYS A 167 -15.79 2.17 24.21
C LYS A 167 -15.64 3.30 25.21
N THR A 168 -16.70 4.08 25.40
CA THR A 168 -16.88 4.89 26.59
C THR A 168 -17.05 3.92 27.75
N THR A 169 -15.97 3.27 28.16
CA THR A 169 -15.80 2.82 29.53
C THR A 169 -15.51 4.05 30.38
N GLY A 170 -16.43 5.01 30.37
CA GLY A 170 -16.58 5.90 31.50
C GLY A 170 -17.10 5.03 32.64
N PRO A 171 -16.57 5.16 33.87
CA PRO A 171 -17.19 4.48 35.00
C PRO A 171 -18.67 4.83 35.02
N THR A 172 -19.54 3.82 35.08
CA THR A 172 -20.97 4.03 35.35
C THR A 172 -21.08 4.97 36.55
N ARG A 173 -21.95 5.98 36.48
CA ARG A 173 -22.07 7.00 37.56
C ARG A 173 -22.27 6.36 38.94
N ALA A 174 -22.83 5.14 38.98
CA ALA A 174 -22.95 4.29 40.16
C ALA A 174 -21.62 3.99 40.89
N ASN A 175 -20.49 3.98 40.18
CA ASN A 175 -19.16 3.76 40.77
C ASN A 175 -18.43 5.06 41.14
N GLN A 176 -18.98 6.23 40.82
CA GLN A 176 -18.40 7.52 41.20
C GLN A 176 -18.97 7.98 42.55
N THR A 177 -18.10 8.42 43.45
CA THR A 177 -18.51 8.99 44.74
C THR A 177 -19.27 10.30 44.54
N CYS A 178 -20.34 10.48 45.31
CA CYS A 178 -21.08 11.73 45.39
C CYS A 178 -20.35 12.73 46.29
N PHE A 179 -19.62 13.68 45.71
CA PHE A 179 -18.90 14.69 46.49
C PHE A 179 -19.84 15.61 47.30
N LEU A 180 -21.07 15.81 46.83
CA LEU A 180 -22.09 16.57 47.56
C LEU A 180 -22.58 15.83 48.81
N PHE A 181 -22.59 14.48 48.79
CA PHE A 181 -22.87 13.69 49.99
C PHE A 181 -21.78 13.88 51.05
N ASN A 182 -20.50 13.86 50.65
CA ASN A 182 -19.37 14.09 51.57
C ASN A 182 -19.34 15.50 52.16
N LYS A 183 -20.01 16.47 51.52
CA LYS A 183 -20.21 17.84 52.02
C LYS A 183 -21.50 18.01 52.82
N GLY A 184 -22.35 16.98 52.94
CA GLY A 184 -23.67 17.06 53.59
C GLY A 184 -24.74 17.79 52.76
N GLU A 185 -24.49 18.04 51.48
CA GLU A 185 -25.38 18.79 50.58
C GLU A 185 -26.29 17.88 49.74
N CYS A 186 -26.05 16.56 49.73
CA CYS A 186 -26.90 15.57 49.06
C CYS A 186 -27.54 14.63 50.07
N MET A 187 -28.83 14.84 50.36
CA MET A 187 -29.59 14.06 51.36
C MET A 187 -30.52 12.99 50.77
N ALA A 188 -30.70 12.98 49.44
CA ALA A 188 -31.61 12.06 48.77
C ALA A 188 -30.98 10.66 48.58
N ASN A 189 -31.71 9.61 48.95
CA ASN A 189 -31.31 8.21 48.79
C ASN A 189 -32.37 7.43 47.99
N PRO A 190 -32.06 6.93 46.77
CA PRO A 190 -30.76 6.98 46.10
C PRO A 190 -30.40 8.37 45.55
N CYS A 191 -29.11 8.61 45.32
CA CYS A 191 -28.60 9.87 44.78
C CYS A 191 -29.32 10.24 43.46
N PRO A 192 -29.86 11.45 43.29
CA PRO A 192 -30.53 11.87 42.06
C PRO A 192 -29.62 11.83 40.82
N ASN A 193 -28.30 11.95 41.04
CA ASN A 193 -27.29 11.87 39.99
C ASN A 193 -26.77 10.44 39.76
N GLY A 194 -27.35 9.45 40.44
CA GLY A 194 -26.98 8.04 40.34
C GLY A 194 -25.57 7.73 40.84
N ARG A 195 -25.03 8.54 41.77
CA ARG A 195 -23.68 8.38 42.35
C ARG A 195 -23.72 7.66 43.70
N ALA A 196 -22.62 7.00 44.06
CA ALA A 196 -22.53 6.30 45.34
C ALA A 196 -22.30 7.26 46.51
N HIS A 197 -23.08 7.12 47.59
CA HIS A 197 -22.87 7.78 48.87
C HIS A 197 -21.92 6.91 49.71
N LYS A 198 -20.61 7.19 49.63
CA LYS A 198 -19.55 6.51 50.39
C LYS A 198 -18.78 7.54 51.20
N CYS A 199 -18.70 7.34 52.52
CA CYS A 199 -17.88 8.15 53.41
C CYS A 199 -16.39 7.89 53.19
#